data_AF-A0AA51MNP0-F1
#
_entry.id   AF-A0AA51MNP0-F1
#
_cell.length_a   1.000
_cell.length_b   1.000
_cell.length_c   1.000
_cell.angle_alpha   90.00
_cell.angle_beta   90.00
_cell.angle_gamma   90.00
#
_symmetry.space_group_name_H-M   'P 1'
#
loop_
_entity.id
_entity.type
_entity.pdbx_description
1 polymer ?
#
loop_
_entity_poly.entity_id
_entity_poly.type
_entity_poly.pdbx_seq_one_letter_code
_entity_poly.pdbx_strand_id
1 'polypeptide(L)' 'MTATRSIKPFGLRMNPDVKTWIEERATHNGRSLNSEINQILKELKEGTANKAAKDQAKA' A
#
# COMPACT_ATOMS: atom_id res chain seq x y z
N MET A 1 -1.92 3.46 25.52
CA MET A 1 -2.26 2.22 24.78
C MET A 1 -3.26 2.60 23.71
N THR A 2 -2.78 2.82 22.48
CA THR A 2 -3.61 3.30 21.37
C THR A 2 -4.54 2.17 20.96
N ALA A 3 -5.86 2.40 21.05
CA ALA A 3 -6.88 1.40 20.77
C ALA A 3 -6.61 0.71 19.43
N THR A 4 -6.26 -0.58 19.46
CA THR A 4 -6.23 -1.46 18.30
C THR A 4 -7.66 -1.54 17.78
N ARG A 5 -8.03 -0.61 16.88
CA ARG A 5 -9.33 -0.69 16.20
C ARG A 5 -9.38 -2.07 15.57
N SER A 6 -10.36 -2.87 15.98
CA SER A 6 -10.60 -4.20 15.43
C SER A 6 -11.12 -4.04 14.00
N ILE A 7 -10.19 -3.77 13.08
CA ILE A 7 -10.47 -3.71 11.66
C ILE A 7 -10.53 -5.17 11.20
N LYS A 8 -11.67 -5.59 10.66
CA LYS A 8 -11.81 -6.94 10.10
C LYS A 8 -10.77 -7.13 9.00
N PRO A 9 -10.01 -8.25 8.99
CA PRO A 9 -9.06 -8.54 7.93
C PRO A 9 -9.73 -8.51 6.55
N PHE A 10 -9.04 -7.93 5.57
CA PHE A 10 -9.51 -7.95 4.19
C PHE A 10 -9.08 -9.24 3.50
N GLY A 11 -10.03 -10.05 3.06
CA GLY A 11 -9.78 -11.31 2.35
C GLY A 11 -9.35 -11.07 0.90
N LEU A 12 -8.07 -10.81 0.68
CA LEU A 12 -7.50 -10.58 -0.65
C LEU A 12 -6.97 -11.89 -1.26
N ARG A 13 -7.35 -12.18 -2.50
CA ARG A 13 -6.69 -13.21 -3.32
C ARG A 13 -5.55 -12.54 -4.10
N MET A 14 -4.33 -13.01 -3.87
CA MET A 14 -3.12 -12.45 -4.49
C MET A 14 -2.43 -13.53 -5.32
N ASN A 15 -1.90 -13.15 -6.48
CA ASN A 15 -1.01 -14.02 -7.24
C ASN A 15 0.24 -14.32 -6.39
N PRO A 16 0.70 -15.59 -6.31
CA PRO A 16 1.88 -15.97 -5.51
C PRO A 16 3.11 -15.09 -5.79
N ASP A 17 3.40 -14.76 -7.05
CA ASP A 17 4.59 -13.98 -7.41
C ASP A 17 4.57 -12.58 -6.77
N VAL A 18 3.39 -11.94 -6.80
CA VAL A 18 3.19 -10.62 -6.21
C VAL A 18 3.28 -10.70 -4.69
N LYS A 19 2.75 -11.75 -4.09
CA LYS A 19 2.80 -11.96 -2.64
C LYS A 19 4.25 -12.06 -2.16
N THR A 20 5.05 -12.89 -2.80
CA THR A 20 6.47 -13.08 -2.47
C THR A 20 7.25 -11.76 -2.59
N TRP A 21 7.03 -11.01 -3.68
CA TRP A 21 7.68 -9.71 -3.86
C TRP A 21 7.35 -8.71 -2.74
N ILE A 22 6.08 -8.62 -2.30
CA ILE A 22 5.70 -7.71 -1.20
C ILE A 22 6.25 -8.21 0.13
N GLU A 23 6.27 -9.53 0.37
CA GLU A 23 6.85 -10.12 1.60
C GLU A 23 8.33 -9.79 1.73
N GLU A 24 9.13 -9.99 0.68
CA GLU A 24 10.56 -9.64 0.66
C GLU A 24 10.79 -8.15 0.93
N ARG A 25 10.02 -7.29 0.25
CA ARG A 25 10.09 -5.84 0.44
C ARG A 25 9.69 -5.42 1.86
N ALA A 26 8.65 -6.04 2.42
CA ALA A 26 8.20 -5.76 3.80
C ALA A 26 9.26 -6.16 4.82
N THR A 27 9.88 -7.33 4.66
CA THR A 27 10.99 -7.80 5.50
C THR A 27 12.19 -6.86 5.42
N HIS A 28 12.59 -6.45 4.22
CA HIS A 28 13.69 -5.50 4.02
C HIS A 28 13.41 -4.14 4.69
N ASN A 29 12.15 -3.68 4.66
CA ASN A 29 11.75 -2.41 5.23
C ASN A 29 11.40 -2.50 6.74
N GLY A 30 11.50 -3.68 7.35
CA GLY A 30 11.13 -3.89 8.76
C GLY A 30 9.65 -3.64 9.05
N ARG A 31 8.77 -3.80 8.06
CA ARG A 31 7.32 -3.57 8.18
C ARG A 31 6.55 -4.88 8.14
N SER A 32 5.35 -4.88 8.73
CA SER A 32 4.40 -5.97 8.49
C SER A 32 3.89 -5.92 7.06
N LEU A 33 3.53 -7.09 6.51
CA LEU A 33 2.96 -7.20 5.17
C LEU A 33 1.78 -6.24 4.97
N ASN A 34 0.88 -6.16 5.97
CA ASN A 34 -0.26 -5.25 5.93
C ASN A 34 0.17 -3.78 5.93
N SER A 35 1.18 -3.39 6.71
CA SER A 35 1.67 -2.02 6.74
C SER A 35 2.33 -1.63 5.42
N GLU A 36 3.08 -2.54 4.80
CA GLU A 36 3.74 -2.29 3.50
C GLU A 36 2.70 -2.17 2.37
N ILE A 37 1.69 -3.04 2.33
CA ILE A 37 0.59 -2.93 1.37
C ILE A 37 -0.12 -1.58 1.51
N ASN A 38 -0.44 -1.15 2.74
CA ASN A 38 -1.08 0.14 2.96
C ASN A 38 -0.18 1.32 2.52
N GLN A 39 1.13 1.24 2.77
CA GLN A 39 2.09 2.25 2.34
C GLN A 39 2.16 2.35 0.82
N ILE A 40 2.29 1.23 0.11
CA ILE A 40 2.30 1.18 -1.36
C ILE A 40 1.01 1.77 -1.93
N LEU A 41 -0.15 1.37 -1.41
CA LEU A 41 -1.45 1.88 -1.86
C LEU A 41 -1.60 3.38 -1.61
N LYS A 42 -1.09 3.88 -0.48
CA LYS A 42 -1.07 5.31 -0.15
C LYS A 42 -0.17 6.10 -1.08
N GLU A 43 1.06 5.63 -1.31
CA GLU A 43 2.01 6.22 -2.26
C GLU A 43 1.44 6.29 -3.67
N LEU A 44 0.81 5.20 -4.14
CA LEU A 44 0.17 5.18 -5.45
C LEU A 44 -1.01 6.15 -5.52
N LYS A 45 -1.83 6.23 -4.46
CA LYS A 45 -2.96 7.17 -4.41
C LYS A 45 -2.49 8.61 -4.45
N GLU A 46 -1.49 8.96 -3.66
CA GLU A 46 -0.91 10.32 -3.59
C GLU A 46 -0.15 10.67 -4.88
N GLY A 47 0.63 9.74 -5.42
CA GLY A 47 1.35 9.91 -6.68
C GLY A 47 0.41 10.06 -7.88
N THR A 48 -0.70 9.31 -7.91
CA THR A 48 -1.74 9.46 -8.94
C THR A 48 -2.49 10.78 -8.80
N ALA A 49 -2.79 11.22 -7.57
CA ALA A 49 -3.39 12.53 -7.33
C ALA A 49 -2.48 13.67 -7.81
N ASN A 50 -1.17 13.57 -7.57
CA ASN A 50 -0.19 14.54 -8.05
C ASN A 50 -0.02 14.54 -9.57
N LYS A 51 -0.12 13.37 -10.24
CA LYS A 51 -0.12 13.29 -11.70
C LYS A 51 -1.39 13.88 -12.30
N ALA A 52 -2.56 13.52 -11.78
CA ALA A 52 -3.85 14.06 -12.22
C ALA A 52 -3.93 15.58 -12.05
N ALA A 53 -3.41 16.13 -10.95
CA ALA A 53 -3.34 17.58 -10.74
C ALA A 53 -2.37 18.28 -11.70
N LYS A 54 -1.24 17.65 -12.04
CA LYS A 54 -0.27 18.20 -13.01
C LYS A 54 -0.78 18.14 -14.45
N ASP A 55 -1.52 17.10 -14.81
CA ASP A 55 -2.11 16.96 -16.14
C ASP A 55 -3.24 17.97 -16.37
N GLN A 56 -4.01 18.31 -15.32
CA GLN A 56 -5.04 19.36 -15.38
C GLN A 56 -4.46 20.78 -15.40
N ALA A 57 -3.27 21.01 -14.83
CA ALA A 57 -2.59 22.32 -14.87
C ALA A 57 -1.88 22.60 -16.21
N LYS A 58 -1.83 21.62 -17.11
CA LYS A 58 -1.22 21.72 -18.45
C LYS A 58 -2.26 21.76 -19.58
N ALA A 59 -3.56 21.70 -19.25
CA ALA A 59 -4.67 21.77 -20.18
C ALA A 59 -5.22 23.20 -20.30
#